data_AF-D3SB20-F1
#
_entry.id   AF-D3SB20-F1
#
_cell.length_a   1.000
_cell.length_b   1.000
_cell.length_c   1.000
_cell.angle_alpha   90.00
_cell.angle_beta   90.00
_cell.angle_gamma   90.00
#
_symmetry.space_group_name_H-M   'P 1'
#
loop_
_entity.id
_entity.type
_entity.pdbx_description
1 polymer ?
#
loop_
_entity_poly.entity_id
_entity_poly.type
_entity_poly.pdbx_seq_one_letter_code
_entity_poly.pdbx_strand_id
1 'polypeptide(L)'
;MAGHFPFAGKRGTRYGLAPRGTIAAFFENHGFNEDLQEKYYKWWYDWAKDFVEKDADLSYTMITKFDSYPMGTHAHHSFHLNGKYWPSCLDELGSFIRDVIFPKMDEKAMHDLEEKHAKMIKDLEKEAESNPREAAPDVGLFRHV
;
A
#
# COMPACT_ATOMS: atom_id res chain seq x y z
N MET A 1 -10.51 2.51 -15.82
CA MET A 1 -10.17 1.17 -15.29
C MET A 1 -9.41 1.41 -13.99
N ALA A 2 -9.83 0.80 -12.87
CA ALA A 2 -9.06 0.88 -11.64
C ALA A 2 -7.96 -0.17 -11.75
N GLY A 3 -6.70 0.25 -11.83
CA GLY A 3 -5.57 -0.66 -11.93
C GLY A 3 -5.53 -1.66 -10.78
N HIS A 4 -4.79 -2.76 -10.97
CA HIS A 4 -4.69 -3.90 -10.05
C HIS A 4 -3.93 -3.58 -8.74
N PHE A 5 -4.14 -2.42 -8.14
CA PHE A 5 -3.51 -2.03 -6.87
C PHE A 5 -4.41 -2.42 -5.69
N PRO A 6 -3.86 -2.94 -4.58
CA PRO A 6 -4.65 -3.46 -3.46
C PRO A 6 -5.48 -2.39 -2.74
N PHE A 7 -5.19 -1.10 -2.96
CA PHE A 7 -5.91 0.05 -2.41
C PHE A 7 -6.80 0.79 -3.43
N ALA A 8 -6.76 0.42 -4.72
CA ALA A 8 -7.51 1.13 -5.77
C ALA A 8 -9.03 0.92 -5.72
N GLY A 9 -9.51 -0.02 -4.90
CA GLY A 9 -10.94 -0.25 -4.68
C GLY A 9 -11.65 0.99 -4.13
N LYS A 10 -12.80 1.36 -4.72
CA LYS A 10 -13.66 2.42 -4.18
C LYS A 10 -14.47 1.90 -2.98
N ARG A 11 -14.58 2.71 -1.93
CA ARG A 11 -15.46 2.49 -0.77
C ARG A 11 -16.90 2.25 -1.27
N GLY A 12 -17.54 1.15 -0.88
CA GLY A 12 -18.89 0.76 -1.33
C GLY A 12 -18.99 -0.22 -2.51
N THR A 13 -17.88 -0.66 -3.11
CA THR A 13 -17.87 -1.89 -3.93
C THR A 13 -17.75 -3.12 -3.03
N ARG A 14 -17.94 -4.36 -3.52
CA ARG A 14 -18.02 -5.60 -2.71
C ARG A 14 -16.84 -5.83 -1.74
N TYR A 15 -15.71 -5.13 -1.94
CA TYR A 15 -14.51 -5.11 -1.10
C TYR A 15 -14.24 -3.77 -0.38
N GLY A 16 -15.04 -2.73 -0.66
CA GLY A 16 -14.86 -1.36 -0.17
C GLY A 16 -15.26 -1.13 1.30
N LEU A 17 -15.43 -2.18 2.09
CA LEU A 17 -15.70 -2.08 3.53
C LEU A 17 -14.46 -2.29 4.41
N ALA A 18 -13.34 -2.80 3.85
CA ALA A 18 -12.09 -2.91 4.59
C ALA A 18 -10.86 -2.98 3.66
N PRO A 19 -10.40 -1.84 3.08
CA PRO A 19 -9.20 -1.84 2.23
C PRO A 19 -7.98 -2.39 2.99
N ARG A 20 -7.90 -2.14 4.31
CA ARG A 20 -6.89 -2.75 5.20
C ARG A 20 -6.92 -4.29 5.18
N GLY A 21 -8.11 -4.88 5.13
CA GLY A 21 -8.27 -6.33 5.03
C GLY A 21 -7.85 -6.87 3.67
N THR A 22 -8.19 -6.17 2.59
CA THR A 22 -7.74 -6.49 1.23
C THR A 22 -6.23 -6.36 1.07
N ILE A 23 -5.63 -5.30 1.62
CA ILE A 23 -4.18 -5.09 1.63
C ILE A 23 -3.48 -6.16 2.46
N ALA A 24 -4.01 -6.49 3.64
CA ALA A 24 -3.47 -7.57 4.45
C ALA A 24 -3.50 -8.89 3.66
N ALA A 25 -4.67 -9.28 3.12
CA ALA A 25 -4.83 -10.48 2.32
C ALA A 25 -3.91 -10.51 1.08
N PHE A 26 -3.68 -9.35 0.45
CA PHE A 26 -2.72 -9.19 -0.63
C PHE A 26 -1.30 -9.56 -0.16
N PHE A 27 -0.83 -9.00 0.95
CA PHE A 27 0.48 -9.36 1.50
C PHE A 27 0.57 -10.84 1.90
N GLU A 28 -0.51 -11.43 2.44
CA GLU A 28 -0.53 -12.86 2.76
C GLU A 28 -0.43 -13.72 1.50
N ASN A 29 -1.17 -13.37 0.44
CA ASN A 29 -1.16 -14.10 -0.82
C ASN A 29 0.21 -14.09 -1.51
N HIS A 30 0.96 -13.00 -1.36
CA HIS A 30 2.33 -12.88 -1.89
C HIS A 30 3.41 -13.36 -0.92
N GLY A 31 3.06 -13.85 0.27
CA GLY A 31 4.02 -14.35 1.25
C GLY A 31 4.92 -13.27 1.87
N PHE A 32 4.51 -12.00 1.84
CA PHE A 32 5.34 -10.89 2.31
C PHE A 32 5.38 -10.83 3.84
N ASN A 33 6.59 -10.99 4.39
CA ASN A 33 6.88 -10.68 5.80
C ASN A 33 6.90 -9.16 6.05
N GLU A 34 7.12 -8.74 7.31
CA GLU A 34 7.08 -7.31 7.66
C GLU A 34 8.09 -6.45 6.88
N ASP A 35 9.30 -6.96 6.63
CA ASP A 35 10.33 -6.25 5.85
C ASP A 35 9.89 -6.04 4.40
N LEU A 36 9.29 -7.05 3.77
CA LEU A 36 8.80 -6.96 2.39
C LEU A 36 7.56 -6.07 2.30
N GLN A 37 6.72 -6.06 3.33
CA GLN A 37 5.59 -5.12 3.42
C GLN A 37 6.07 -3.67 3.55
N GLU A 38 7.13 -3.43 4.33
CA GLU A 38 7.78 -2.13 4.40
C GLU A 38 8.34 -1.72 3.03
N LYS A 39 9.09 -2.59 2.35
CA LYS A 39 9.63 -2.29 1.01
C LYS A 39 8.53 -1.94 0.01
N TYR A 40 7.44 -2.70 0.03
CA TYR A 40 6.27 -2.42 -0.78
C TYR A 40 5.68 -1.03 -0.47
N TYR A 41 5.52 -0.71 0.82
CA TYR A 41 5.04 0.60 1.25
C TYR A 41 5.98 1.72 0.81
N LYS A 42 7.29 1.55 1.02
CA LYS A 42 8.33 2.51 0.67
C LYS A 42 8.32 2.84 -0.81
N TRP A 43 8.15 1.82 -1.67
CA TRP A 43 8.03 2.02 -3.11
C TRP A 43 6.88 2.96 -3.47
N TRP A 44 5.69 2.74 -2.89
CA TRP A 44 4.55 3.62 -3.09
C TRP A 44 4.75 5.01 -2.49
N TYR A 45 5.39 5.09 -1.32
CA TYR A 45 5.69 6.36 -0.66
C TYR A 45 6.61 7.21 -1.53
N ASP A 46 7.71 6.63 -2.02
CA ASP A 46 8.68 7.33 -2.87
C ASP A 46 8.06 7.74 -4.20
N TRP A 47 7.29 6.84 -4.82
CA TRP A 47 6.58 7.15 -6.06
C TRP A 47 5.58 8.28 -5.87
N ALA A 48 4.78 8.25 -4.81
CA ALA A 48 3.77 9.28 -4.54
C ALA A 48 4.42 10.62 -4.19
N LYS A 49 5.52 10.60 -3.40
CA LYS A 49 6.30 11.79 -3.07
C LYS A 49 6.88 12.43 -4.34
N ASP A 50 7.53 11.64 -5.19
CA ASP A 50 8.11 12.11 -6.45
C ASP A 50 7.04 12.70 -7.39
N PHE A 51 5.85 12.10 -7.44
CA PHE A 51 4.73 12.66 -8.20
C PHE A 51 4.30 14.03 -7.65
N VAL A 52 4.13 14.13 -6.33
CA VAL A 52 3.71 15.37 -5.65
C VAL A 52 4.75 16.48 -5.81
N GLU A 53 6.04 16.15 -5.73
CA GLU A 53 7.13 17.11 -5.93
C GLU A 53 7.16 17.69 -7.36
N LYS A 54 6.75 16.90 -8.36
CA LYS A 54 6.77 17.28 -9.78
C LYS A 54 5.51 18.01 -10.24
N ASP A 55 4.37 17.81 -9.57
CA ASP A 55 3.13 18.52 -9.86
C ASP A 55 3.13 19.88 -9.15
N ALA A 56 3.01 20.97 -9.93
CA ALA A 56 3.12 22.33 -9.40
C ALA A 56 2.03 22.70 -8.36
N ASP A 57 0.85 22.10 -8.49
CA ASP A 57 -0.28 22.34 -7.59
C ASP A 57 -0.16 21.49 -6.31
N LEU A 58 0.19 20.21 -6.47
CA LEU A 58 0.38 19.30 -5.34
C LEU A 58 1.63 19.63 -4.52
N SER A 59 2.72 20.05 -5.14
CA SER A 59 3.95 20.45 -4.43
C SER A 59 3.71 21.63 -3.49
N TYR A 60 2.80 22.54 -3.84
CA TYR A 60 2.44 23.67 -2.98
C TYR A 60 1.48 23.28 -1.85
N THR A 61 0.56 22.34 -2.11
CA THR A 61 -0.59 22.08 -1.22
C THR A 61 -0.50 20.80 -0.40
N MET A 62 0.26 19.80 -0.87
CA MET A 62 0.24 18.43 -0.34
C MET A 62 1.63 17.89 0.05
N ILE A 63 2.72 18.58 -0.29
CA ILE A 63 4.08 18.08 -0.03
C ILE A 63 4.36 17.80 1.45
N THR A 64 3.78 18.61 2.35
CA THR A 64 3.96 18.47 3.81
C THR A 64 3.39 17.15 4.37
N LYS A 65 2.55 16.45 3.61
CA LYS A 65 2.13 15.08 3.95
C LYS A 65 3.29 14.09 3.95
N PHE A 66 4.40 14.42 3.30
CA PHE A 66 5.62 13.62 3.18
C PHE A 66 6.77 14.14 4.07
N ASP A 67 6.48 15.00 5.06
CA ASP A 67 7.48 15.48 6.03
C ASP A 67 7.95 14.37 7.00
N SER A 68 7.17 13.30 7.13
CA SER A 68 7.51 12.12 7.91
C SER A 68 7.34 10.83 7.11
N TYR A 69 8.05 9.78 7.54
CA TYR A 69 7.91 8.42 7.06
C TYR A 69 7.57 7.48 8.23
N PRO A 70 6.57 6.60 8.09
CA PRO A 70 5.61 6.54 6.98
C PRO A 70 4.66 7.75 6.95
N MET A 71 3.98 7.97 5.82
CA MET A 71 2.93 8.99 5.66
C MET A 71 1.70 8.60 6.48
N GLY A 72 1.16 9.56 7.24
CA GLY A 72 -0.19 9.48 7.80
C GLY A 72 -0.25 9.40 9.32
N THR A 73 -1.47 9.26 9.84
CA THR A 73 -1.76 9.33 11.28
C THR A 73 -1.40 8.05 12.02
N HIS A 74 -1.43 6.91 11.33
CA HIS A 74 -1.05 5.62 11.91
C HIS A 74 0.47 5.37 11.86
N ALA A 75 1.24 6.31 11.31
CA ALA A 75 2.69 6.19 11.18
C ALA A 75 3.42 6.07 12.51
N HIS A 76 2.82 6.54 13.61
CA HIS A 76 3.48 6.64 14.92
C HIS A 76 2.80 5.81 16.01
N HIS A 77 1.78 5.00 15.67
CA HIS A 77 0.99 4.27 16.65
C HIS A 77 0.74 2.82 16.22
N SER A 78 1.45 1.88 16.86
CA SER A 78 1.30 0.43 16.61
C SER A 78 0.40 -0.30 17.62
N PHE A 79 -0.14 0.41 18.62
CA PHE A 79 -0.66 -0.20 19.86
C PHE A 79 -1.91 -1.09 19.70
N HIS A 80 -2.54 -1.14 18.52
CA HIS A 80 -3.76 -1.95 18.28
C HIS A 80 -3.77 -2.76 16.98
N LEU A 81 -2.64 -2.92 16.29
CA LEU A 81 -2.65 -3.38 14.90
C LEU A 81 -2.39 -4.88 14.71
N ASN A 82 -2.12 -5.69 15.74
CA ASN A 82 -1.95 -7.15 15.65
C ASN A 82 -1.06 -7.61 14.47
N GLY A 83 0.10 -6.98 14.26
CA GLY A 83 0.99 -7.26 13.13
C GLY A 83 0.53 -6.72 11.76
N LYS A 84 -0.46 -5.83 11.73
CA LYS A 84 -1.02 -5.19 10.51
C LYS A 84 -0.68 -3.71 10.42
N TYR A 85 0.56 -3.36 10.81
CA TYR A 85 1.05 -1.99 10.77
C TYR A 85 1.12 -1.47 9.31
N TRP A 86 1.81 -2.19 8.43
CA TRP A 86 1.96 -1.79 7.03
C TRP A 86 0.65 -1.77 6.22
N PRO A 87 -0.28 -2.73 6.39
CA PRO A 87 -1.61 -2.61 5.80
C PRO A 87 -2.36 -1.33 6.19
N SER A 88 -2.23 -0.91 7.46
CA SER A 88 -2.87 0.31 7.95
C SER A 88 -2.22 1.56 7.38
N CYS A 89 -0.88 1.60 7.31
CA CYS A 89 -0.16 2.70 6.67
C CYS A 89 -0.49 2.81 5.18
N LEU A 90 -0.54 1.68 4.47
CA LEU A 90 -0.84 1.64 3.04
C LEU A 90 -2.29 2.01 2.74
N ASP A 91 -3.25 1.76 3.63
CA ASP A 91 -4.64 2.21 3.46
C ASP A 91 -4.73 3.74 3.38
N GLU A 92 -3.98 4.45 4.22
CA GLU A 92 -3.95 5.92 4.20
C GLU A 92 -3.24 6.48 2.98
N LEU A 93 -2.01 6.01 2.72
CA LEU A 93 -1.24 6.41 1.54
C LEU A 93 -1.99 6.05 0.25
N GLY A 94 -2.53 4.83 0.17
CA GLY A 94 -3.28 4.33 -0.97
C GLY A 94 -4.58 5.11 -1.22
N SER A 95 -5.27 5.55 -0.16
CA SER A 95 -6.43 6.43 -0.30
C SER A 95 -6.04 7.80 -0.86
N PHE A 96 -4.93 8.38 -0.39
CA PHE A 96 -4.39 9.62 -0.96
C PHE A 96 -4.03 9.45 -2.44
N ILE A 97 -3.30 8.40 -2.79
CA ILE A 97 -2.94 8.08 -4.17
C ILE A 97 -4.19 7.95 -5.05
N ARG A 98 -5.17 7.15 -4.61
CA ARG A 98 -6.41 6.88 -5.36
C ARG A 98 -7.24 8.14 -5.60
N ASP A 99 -7.38 8.97 -4.58
CA ASP A 99 -8.35 10.08 -4.60
C ASP A 99 -7.71 11.40 -5.08
N VAL A 100 -6.39 11.55 -5.01
CA VAL A 100 -5.67 12.78 -5.35
C VAL A 100 -4.75 12.62 -6.57
N ILE A 101 -3.96 11.54 -6.64
CA ILE A 101 -2.96 11.36 -7.70
C ILE A 101 -3.58 10.71 -8.94
N PHE A 102 -4.26 9.57 -8.80
CA PHE A 102 -4.82 8.84 -9.94
C PHE A 102 -5.74 9.67 -10.85
N PRO A 103 -6.59 10.60 -10.36
CA PRO A 103 -7.41 11.44 -11.22
C PRO A 103 -6.61 12.38 -12.13
N LYS A 104 -5.34 12.65 -11.81
CA LYS A 104 -4.43 13.51 -12.60
C LYS A 104 -3.61 12.72 -13.62
N MET A 105 -3.66 11.39 -13.61
CA MET A 105 -2.91 10.54 -14.53
C MET A 105 -3.70 10.27 -15.81
N ASP A 106 -3.01 10.30 -16.95
CA ASP A 106 -3.57 9.81 -18.20
C ASP A 106 -3.49 8.27 -18.30
N GLU A 107 -4.15 7.70 -19.30
CA GLU A 107 -4.22 6.25 -19.49
C GLU A 107 -2.84 5.63 -19.72
N LYS A 108 -1.96 6.31 -20.44
CA LYS A 108 -0.60 5.83 -20.71
C LYS A 108 0.23 5.78 -19.43
N ALA A 109 0.21 6.84 -18.63
CA ALA A 109 0.90 6.90 -17.35
C ALA A 109 0.37 5.86 -16.36
N MET A 110 -0.95 5.59 -16.38
CA MET A 110 -1.54 4.53 -15.58
C MET A 110 -1.04 3.14 -16.01
N HIS A 111 -0.99 2.88 -17.32
CA HIS A 111 -0.47 1.62 -17.83
C HIS A 111 1.02 1.41 -17.51
N ASP A 112 1.85 2.44 -17.71
CA ASP A 112 3.26 2.42 -17.34
C ASP A 112 3.45 2.16 -15.83
N LEU A 113 2.55 2.68 -14.99
CA LEU A 113 2.55 2.43 -13.55
C LEU A 113 2.20 0.98 -13.21
N GLU A 114 1.19 0.41 -13.89
CA GLU A 114 0.81 -1.00 -13.72
C GLU A 114 1.96 -1.95 -14.08
N GLU A 115 2.68 -1.67 -15.16
CA GLU A 115 3.85 -2.48 -15.55
C GLU A 115 4.98 -2.40 -14.51
N LYS A 116 5.29 -1.18 -14.03
CA LYS A 116 6.30 -0.98 -12.97
C LYS A 116 5.91 -1.65 -11.67
N HIS A 117 4.63 -1.57 -11.30
CA HIS A 117 4.09 -2.23 -10.13
C HIS A 117 4.21 -3.75 -10.27
N ALA A 118 3.77 -4.33 -11.38
CA ALA A 118 3.87 -5.77 -11.63
C ALA A 118 5.32 -6.27 -11.60
N LYS A 119 6.28 -5.48 -12.11
CA LYS A 119 7.71 -5.81 -12.00
C LYS A 119 8.18 -5.79 -10.55
N MET A 120 7.85 -4.75 -9.81
CA MET A 120 8.21 -4.63 -8.40
C MET A 120 7.63 -5.79 -7.56
N ILE A 121 6.39 -6.22 -7.81
CA ILE A 121 5.81 -7.42 -7.18
C ILE A 121 6.68 -8.64 -7.41
N LYS A 122 7.04 -8.93 -8.66
CA LYS A 122 7.84 -10.11 -9.02
C LYS A 122 9.22 -10.10 -8.37
N ASP A 123 9.81 -8.92 -8.21
CA ASP A 123 11.11 -8.78 -7.54
C ASP A 123 10.97 -9.06 -6.03
N LEU A 124 9.91 -8.55 -5.38
CA LEU A 124 9.62 -8.87 -3.97
C LEU A 124 9.23 -10.34 -3.75
N GLU A 125 8.51 -10.97 -4.69
CA GLU A 125 8.16 -12.39 -4.62
C GLU A 125 9.41 -13.28 -4.65
N LYS A 126 10.39 -12.94 -5.49
CA LYS A 126 11.69 -13.65 -5.49
C LYS A 126 12.43 -13.47 -4.17
N GLU A 127 12.37 -12.30 -3.57
CA GLU A 127 12.95 -12.08 -2.24
C GLU A 127 12.22 -12.91 -1.17
N ALA A 128 10.89 -13.02 -1.27
CA ALA A 128 10.06 -13.83 -0.37
C ALA A 128 10.41 -15.32 -0.42
N GLU A 129 10.86 -15.85 -1.57
CA GLU A 129 11.36 -17.23 -1.66
C GLU A 129 12.59 -17.48 -0.76
N SER A 130 13.43 -16.45 -0.57
CA SER A 130 14.64 -16.53 0.26
C SER A 130 14.42 -16.19 1.73
N ASN A 131 13.31 -15.52 2.05
CA ASN A 131 12.94 -15.08 3.39
C ASN A 131 11.42 -15.21 3.59
N PRO A 132 10.89 -16.44 3.67
CA PRO A 132 9.45 -16.65 3.73
C PRO A 132 8.86 -16.11 5.03
N ARG A 133 7.64 -15.56 4.96
CA ARG A 133 6.87 -15.21 6.15
C ARG A 133 6.71 -16.43 7.05
N GLU A 134 6.79 -16.22 8.36
CA GLU A 134 6.42 -17.24 9.35
C GLU A 134 5.01 -17.77 9.07
N ALA A 135 4.84 -19.09 9.19
CA ALA A 135 3.54 -19.71 9.00
C ALA A 135 2.52 -19.09 9.95
N ALA A 136 1.30 -18.87 9.45
CA ALA A 136 0.20 -18.45 10.31
C ALA A 136 0.03 -19.48 11.44
N PRO A 137 -0.23 -19.05 12.69
CA PRO A 137 -0.45 -19.98 13.78
C PRO A 137 -1.60 -20.93 13.46
N ASP A 138 -1.50 -22.20 13.89
CA ASP A 138 -2.47 -23.28 13.62
C ASP A 138 -3.91 -22.96 14.07
N VAL A 139 -4.10 -21.92 14.88
CA VAL A 139 -5.41 -21.53 15.43
C VAL A 139 -5.75 -20.11 14.97
N GLY A 140 -6.86 -20.01 14.23
CA GLY A 140 -7.28 -18.81 13.51
C GLY A 140 -7.29 -17.53 14.35
N LEU A 141 -6.47 -16.57 13.92
CA LEU A 141 -6.25 -15.22 14.47
C LEU A 141 -7.53 -14.34 14.58
N PHE A 142 -8.71 -14.86 14.23
CA PHE A 142 -10.00 -14.15 14.21
C PHE A 142 -11.11 -14.78 15.07
N ARG A 143 -10.83 -15.82 15.88
CA ARG A 143 -11.77 -16.19 16.95
C ARG A 143 -11.46 -15.32 18.16
N HIS A 144 -12.41 -14.44 18.52
CA HIS A 144 -12.44 -13.85 19.86
C HIS A 144 -12.31 -15.00 20.88
N VAL A 145 -11.34 -14.90 21.79
CA VAL A 145 -11.37 -15.61 23.08
C VAL A 145 -12.02 -14.69 24.08
#